data_AF-A0A9P6PDM9-F1
#
_entry.id   AF-A0A9P6PDM9-F1
#
_cell.length_a   1.000
_cell.length_b   1.000
_cell.length_c   1.000
_cell.angle_alpha   90.00
_cell.angle_beta   90.00
_cell.angle_gamma   90.00
#
_symmetry.space_group_name_H-M   'P 1'
#
loop_
_entity.id
_entity.type
_entity.pdbx_description
1 polymer ?
#
loop_
_entity_poly.entity_id
_entity_poly.type
_entity_poly.pdbx_seq_one_letter_code
_entity_poly.pdbx_strand_id
1 'polypeptide(L)'
;MEAVRRELREKRKGVDGGDIIEGAVEEEIDPQQAIRDEIDREFAKALASGKKKRKRLNEDDLERSMDEELSSLRERMKNAAEVDAIANSNKKPAIAKLKMLNEVTNMLNNKVLQDSILDNQLLDTIRLWLEPLPDRSLPGLDIQTEMLDVMDNLPIASDHLRESGVGKIVYFYTKSPRVETRVRRKAEQLVARWSRLVIKRSENYRERRHEQREYRQEDMARQPKKFRPEPAEEEADPRRMHVRIPQAVSADYDIVPQSVVRIDKTKAKPDTSFKRLKDKMRSIKTGQKRSTPKVSIQGKDLGV
;
A
#
# COMPACT_ATOMS: atom_id res chain seq x y z
N MET A 1 16.92 53.50 3.78
CA MET A 1 17.65 52.21 3.69
C MET A 1 18.86 52.25 2.75
N GLU A 2 18.95 53.21 1.83
CA GLU A 2 20.11 53.36 0.94
C GLU A 2 21.29 54.11 1.60
N ALA A 3 21.00 55.04 2.53
CA ALA A 3 22.01 55.73 3.33
C ALA A 3 22.83 54.78 4.24
N VAL A 4 22.16 53.83 4.89
CA VAL A 4 22.79 52.83 5.80
C VAL A 4 23.72 51.88 5.01
N ARG A 5 23.39 51.58 3.76
CA ARG A 5 24.22 50.73 2.89
C ARG A 5 25.46 51.46 2.37
N ARG A 6 25.41 52.80 2.23
CA ARG A 6 26.56 53.63 1.88
C ARG A 6 27.55 53.73 3.05
N GLU A 7 27.02 53.90 4.26
CA GLU A 7 27.81 53.98 5.49
C GLU A 7 28.61 52.68 5.77
N LEU A 8 27.99 51.51 5.55
CA LEU A 8 28.65 50.21 5.67
C LEU A 8 29.70 49.93 4.57
N ARG A 9 29.59 50.60 3.41
CA ARG A 9 30.54 50.46 2.29
C ARG A 9 31.76 51.38 2.46
N GLU A 10 31.59 52.55 3.09
CA GLU A 10 32.71 53.41 3.48
C GLU A 10 33.49 52.81 4.65
N LYS A 11 32.81 52.21 5.64
CA LYS A 11 33.47 51.54 6.79
C LYS A 11 34.31 50.31 6.39
N ARG A 12 34.01 49.69 5.27
CA ARG A 12 34.76 48.54 4.71
C ARG A 12 35.91 48.94 3.79
N LYS A 13 36.02 50.21 3.38
CA LYS A 13 37.05 50.69 2.45
C LYS A 13 38.26 51.36 3.14
N GLY A 14 38.28 51.38 4.48
CA GLY A 14 39.34 51.98 5.30
C GLY A 14 40.20 50.99 6.08
N VAL A 15 40.17 49.69 5.76
CA VAL A 15 41.01 48.66 6.42
C VAL A 15 41.75 47.85 5.38
N ASP A 16 42.52 48.54 4.53
CA ASP A 16 43.62 47.93 3.79
C ASP A 16 44.59 49.03 3.35
N GLY A 17 45.65 49.23 4.13
CA GLY A 17 46.74 50.15 3.80
C GLY A 17 47.26 50.98 4.96
N GLY A 18 48.37 50.52 5.54
CA GLY A 18 49.50 51.41 5.89
C GLY A 18 49.69 51.79 7.35
N ASP A 19 50.85 51.36 7.86
CA ASP A 19 51.77 52.12 8.71
C ASP A 19 51.37 52.53 10.14
N ILE A 20 52.07 51.85 11.06
CA ILE A 20 52.71 52.33 12.30
C ILE A 20 52.44 53.82 12.62
N ILE A 21 51.59 54.05 13.63
CA ILE A 21 51.57 55.29 14.40
C ILE A 21 51.51 54.90 15.89
N GLU A 22 52.56 55.29 16.60
CA GLU A 22 52.73 55.21 18.04
C GLU A 22 51.64 55.98 18.80
N GLY A 23 51.22 55.45 19.96
CA GLY A 23 50.51 56.23 20.98
C GLY A 23 49.03 55.89 21.17
N ALA A 24 48.71 54.64 21.52
CA ALA A 24 47.49 54.33 22.26
C ALA A 24 47.84 54.24 23.75
N VAL A 25 47.31 55.18 24.53
CA VAL A 25 47.34 55.13 26.00
C VAL A 25 46.60 53.86 26.40
N GLU A 26 47.32 52.88 26.96
CA GLU A 26 46.72 51.74 27.66
C GLU A 26 45.97 52.31 28.88
N GLU A 27 44.66 52.52 28.75
CA GLU A 27 43.82 52.47 29.94
C GLU A 27 43.90 51.03 30.47
N GLU A 28 44.64 50.83 31.55
CA GLU A 28 44.67 49.58 32.30
C GLU A 28 43.23 49.20 32.69
N ILE A 29 42.61 48.34 31.89
CA ILE A 29 41.34 47.73 32.24
C ILE A 29 41.62 46.85 33.45
N ASP A 30 41.09 47.24 34.62
CA ASP A 30 41.17 46.48 35.86
C ASP A 30 40.83 45.00 35.56
N PRO A 31 41.71 44.04 35.90
CA PRO A 31 41.51 42.62 35.56
C PRO A 31 40.16 42.07 36.06
N GLN A 32 39.55 42.68 37.08
CA GLN A 32 38.22 42.31 37.55
C GLN A 32 37.08 42.72 36.61
N GLN A 33 37.22 43.80 35.85
CA GLN A 33 36.20 44.27 34.90
C GLN A 33 36.20 43.43 33.63
N ALA A 34 37.39 43.06 33.12
CA ALA A 34 37.50 42.16 31.96
C ALA A 34 36.85 40.80 32.22
N ILE A 35 36.96 40.27 33.45
CA ILE A 35 36.33 39.01 33.86
C ILE A 35 34.80 39.17 33.93
N ARG A 36 34.29 40.29 34.45
CA ARG A 36 32.84 40.55 34.50
C ARG A 36 32.24 40.66 33.11
N ASP A 37 32.90 41.37 32.20
CA ASP A 37 32.44 41.53 30.83
C ASP A 37 32.45 40.21 30.05
N GLU A 38 33.41 39.34 30.32
CA GLU A 38 33.44 37.99 29.74
C GLU A 38 32.29 37.13 30.26
N ILE A 39 32.03 37.16 31.57
CA ILE A 39 30.91 36.43 32.19
C ILE A 39 29.56 36.95 31.64
N ASP A 40 29.40 38.27 31.52
CA ASP A 40 28.16 38.87 30.98
C ASP A 40 27.95 38.53 29.50
N ARG A 41 29.02 38.43 28.71
CA ARG A 41 28.96 37.94 27.32
C ARG A 41 28.57 36.47 27.26
N GLU A 42 29.13 35.65 28.13
CA GLU A 42 28.80 34.22 28.22
C GLU A 42 27.33 34.02 28.64
N PHE A 43 26.87 34.80 29.62
CA PHE A 43 25.49 34.77 30.11
C PHE A 43 24.49 35.25 29.06
N ALA A 44 24.80 36.34 28.34
CA ALA A 44 23.98 36.84 27.24
C ALA A 44 23.89 35.82 26.08
N LYS A 45 24.99 35.13 25.78
CA LYS A 45 25.04 34.07 24.77
C LYS A 45 24.20 32.86 25.19
N ALA A 46 24.23 32.48 26.46
CA ALA A 46 23.39 31.42 27.02
C ALA A 46 21.90 31.80 26.97
N LEU A 47 21.55 33.03 27.35
CA LEU A 47 20.15 33.52 27.37
C LEU A 47 19.55 33.66 25.96
N ALA A 48 20.36 34.06 24.97
CA ALA A 48 19.95 34.12 23.57
C ALA A 48 19.73 32.73 22.95
N SER A 49 20.43 31.70 23.45
CA SER A 49 20.28 30.32 22.96
C SER A 49 18.97 29.64 23.41
N GLY A 50 18.36 30.10 24.50
CA GLY A 50 17.13 29.54 25.07
C GLY A 50 15.82 29.88 24.33
N LYS A 51 15.85 30.80 23.37
CA LYS A 51 14.65 31.23 22.60
C LYS A 51 14.60 30.65 21.17
N LYS A 52 15.17 29.47 20.92
CA LYS A 52 14.83 28.71 19.71
C LYS A 52 13.39 28.19 19.87
N LYS A 53 12.41 28.98 19.42
CA LYS A 53 11.07 28.49 19.08
C LYS A 53 11.29 27.18 18.31
N ARG A 54 10.83 26.05 18.86
CA ARG A 54 10.70 24.80 18.13
C ARG A 54 9.89 25.13 16.87
N LYS A 55 10.56 25.32 15.74
CA LYS A 55 9.91 25.31 14.44
C LYS A 55 9.23 23.95 14.39
N ARG A 56 7.90 23.94 14.47
CA ARG A 56 7.14 22.80 13.97
C ARG A 56 7.63 22.66 12.53
N LEU A 57 8.39 21.61 12.25
CA LEU A 57 8.62 21.20 10.86
C LEU A 57 7.23 21.15 10.24
N ASN A 58 7.05 21.86 9.13
CA ASN A 58 5.79 21.78 8.41
C ASN A 58 5.65 20.33 7.95
N GLU A 59 4.43 19.79 7.94
CA GLU A 59 4.16 18.41 7.48
C GLU A 59 4.80 18.16 6.10
N ASP A 60 4.69 19.14 5.20
CA ASP A 60 5.32 19.14 3.87
C ASP A 60 6.85 18.97 3.89
N ASP A 61 7.54 19.49 4.91
CA ASP A 61 8.99 19.33 5.04
C ASP A 61 9.35 17.90 5.48
N LEU A 62 8.45 17.26 6.25
CA LEU A 62 8.62 15.88 6.70
C LEU A 62 8.34 14.89 5.55
N GLU A 63 7.26 15.08 4.80
CA GLU A 63 6.92 14.24 3.63
C GLU A 63 8.04 14.26 2.59
N ARG A 64 8.56 15.45 2.26
CA ARG A 64 9.71 15.57 1.34
C ARG A 64 10.96 14.85 1.83
N SER A 65 11.24 14.93 3.14
CA SER A 65 12.37 14.19 3.71
C SER A 65 12.19 12.68 3.57
N MET A 66 10.96 12.17 3.68
CA MET A 66 10.69 10.74 3.56
C MET A 66 10.81 10.28 2.10
N ASP A 67 10.32 11.07 1.16
CA ASP A 67 10.47 10.77 -0.27
C ASP A 67 11.95 10.76 -0.71
N GLU A 68 12.75 11.71 -0.23
CA GLU A 68 14.20 11.73 -0.45
C GLU A 68 14.88 10.47 0.12
N GLU A 69 14.46 10.03 1.31
CA GLU A 69 14.96 8.80 1.93
C GLU A 69 14.59 7.55 1.12
N LEU A 70 13.35 7.47 0.62
CA LEU A 70 12.89 6.37 -0.23
C LEU A 70 13.59 6.34 -1.59
N SER A 71 13.83 7.51 -2.19
CA SER A 71 14.62 7.62 -3.42
C SER A 71 16.06 7.15 -3.22
N SER A 72 16.69 7.55 -2.11
CA SER A 72 18.02 7.07 -1.72
C SER A 72 18.03 5.55 -1.47
N LEU A 73 17.00 5.03 -0.79
CA LEU A 73 16.84 3.59 -0.59
C LEU A 73 16.74 2.85 -1.93
N ARG A 74 15.98 3.38 -2.89
CA ARG A 74 15.85 2.82 -4.23
C ARG A 74 17.19 2.65 -4.93
N GLU A 75 18.01 3.70 -4.91
CA GLU A 75 19.33 3.71 -5.55
C GLU A 75 20.28 2.71 -4.89
N ARG A 76 20.32 2.70 -3.55
CA ARG A 76 21.14 1.73 -2.79
C ARG A 76 20.70 0.28 -3.05
N MET A 77 19.40 0.03 -3.14
CA MET A 77 18.88 -1.28 -3.49
C MET A 77 19.28 -1.70 -4.91
N LYS A 78 19.23 -0.79 -5.90
CA LYS A 78 19.69 -1.07 -7.28
C LYS A 78 21.18 -1.41 -7.31
N ASN A 79 21.99 -0.61 -6.63
CA ASN A 79 23.42 -0.85 -6.50
C ASN A 79 23.72 -2.22 -5.84
N ALA A 80 23.02 -2.57 -4.76
CA ALA A 80 23.18 -3.88 -4.13
C ALA A 80 22.85 -5.05 -5.08
N ALA A 81 21.85 -4.90 -5.95
CA ALA A 81 21.53 -5.90 -6.96
C ALA A 81 22.62 -6.02 -8.02
N GLU A 82 23.17 -4.89 -8.49
CA GLU A 82 24.29 -4.85 -9.45
C GLU A 82 25.57 -5.48 -8.89
N VAL A 83 25.93 -5.12 -7.64
CA VAL A 83 27.09 -5.67 -6.94
C VAL A 83 26.98 -7.19 -6.83
N ASP A 84 25.80 -7.70 -6.49
CA ASP A 84 25.56 -9.14 -6.42
C ASP A 84 25.62 -9.81 -7.79
N ALA A 85 25.11 -9.16 -8.85
CA ALA A 85 25.22 -9.68 -10.21
C ALA A 85 26.68 -9.77 -10.68
N ILE A 86 27.49 -8.75 -10.38
CA ILE A 86 28.94 -8.72 -10.66
C ILE A 86 29.68 -9.78 -9.83
N ALA A 87 29.37 -9.90 -8.54
CA ALA A 87 29.97 -10.91 -7.67
C ALA A 87 29.69 -12.32 -8.20
N ASN A 88 28.43 -12.61 -8.53
CA ASN A 88 28.00 -13.89 -9.09
C ASN A 88 28.69 -14.20 -10.43
N SER A 89 28.80 -13.21 -11.31
CA SER A 89 29.51 -13.35 -12.61
C SER A 89 31.00 -13.68 -12.42
N ASN A 90 31.60 -13.13 -11.36
CA ASN A 90 32.97 -13.41 -10.93
C ASN A 90 33.09 -14.67 -10.06
N LYS A 91 32.03 -15.47 -9.91
CA LYS A 91 31.98 -16.67 -9.05
C LYS A 91 32.33 -16.39 -7.59
N LYS A 92 32.04 -15.18 -7.10
CA LYS A 92 32.17 -14.76 -5.70
C LYS A 92 30.80 -14.78 -5.02
N PRO A 93 30.74 -15.00 -3.70
CA PRO A 93 29.48 -14.93 -2.96
C PRO A 93 28.79 -13.57 -3.09
N ALA A 94 27.52 -13.59 -3.49
CA ALA A 94 26.64 -12.42 -3.57
C ALA A 94 25.96 -12.19 -2.21
N ILE A 95 26.40 -11.16 -1.47
CA ILE A 95 25.98 -10.89 -0.09
C ILE A 95 25.39 -9.49 0.10
N ALA A 96 25.42 -8.63 -0.92
CA ALA A 96 25.03 -7.23 -0.79
C ALA A 96 23.52 -7.10 -0.52
N LYS A 97 22.67 -7.80 -1.28
CA LYS A 97 21.22 -7.80 -1.04
C LYS A 97 20.87 -8.33 0.36
N LEU A 98 21.52 -9.42 0.78
CA LEU A 98 21.29 -10.03 2.10
C LEU A 98 21.62 -9.08 3.25
N LYS A 99 22.74 -8.33 3.15
CA LYS A 99 23.13 -7.35 4.18
C LYS A 99 22.12 -6.22 4.32
N MET A 100 21.51 -5.80 3.22
CA MET A 100 20.57 -4.69 3.18
C MET A 100 19.11 -5.12 3.44
N LEU A 101 18.83 -6.43 3.45
CA LEU A 101 17.48 -6.98 3.50
C LEU A 101 16.67 -6.50 4.72
N ASN A 102 17.27 -6.48 5.91
CA ASN A 102 16.57 -6.04 7.13
C ASN A 102 16.15 -4.58 7.08
N GLU A 103 17.04 -3.71 6.59
CA GLU A 103 16.76 -2.28 6.43
C GLU A 103 15.61 -2.06 5.44
N VAL A 104 15.70 -2.70 4.28
CA VAL A 104 14.68 -2.64 3.22
C VAL A 104 13.33 -3.13 3.74
N THR A 105 13.31 -4.28 4.41
CA THR A 105 12.08 -4.89 4.92
C THR A 105 11.41 -4.01 5.98
N ASN A 106 12.18 -3.39 6.87
CA ASN A 106 11.66 -2.47 7.88
C ASN A 106 11.03 -1.23 7.23
N MET A 107 11.69 -0.65 6.23
CA MET A 107 11.17 0.54 5.56
C MET A 107 9.93 0.22 4.73
N LEU A 108 9.95 -0.85 3.95
CA LEU A 108 8.87 -1.21 3.04
C LEU A 108 7.60 -1.71 3.75
N ASN A 109 7.72 -2.24 4.96
CA ASN A 109 6.56 -2.64 5.78
C ASN A 109 5.92 -1.48 6.55
N ASN A 110 6.48 -0.27 6.47
CA ASN A 110 5.89 0.90 7.12
C ASN A 110 4.59 1.32 6.43
N LYS A 111 3.46 1.19 7.15
CA LYS A 111 2.13 1.54 6.64
C LYS A 111 1.97 3.02 6.28
N VAL A 112 2.70 3.91 6.96
CA VAL A 112 2.63 5.35 6.71
C VAL A 112 3.28 5.69 5.37
N LEU A 113 4.28 4.92 4.94
CA LEU A 113 5.04 5.18 3.72
C LEU A 113 4.47 4.49 2.49
N GLN A 114 3.33 3.78 2.58
CA GLN A 114 2.84 2.93 1.48
C GLN A 114 2.60 3.71 0.19
N ASP A 115 1.98 4.88 0.29
CA ASP A 115 1.70 5.73 -0.87
C ASP A 115 3.02 6.25 -1.48
N SER A 116 3.90 6.82 -0.66
CA SER A 116 5.23 7.26 -1.08
C SER A 116 6.10 6.14 -1.68
N ILE A 117 6.02 4.91 -1.16
CA ILE A 117 6.77 3.74 -1.68
C ILE A 117 6.33 3.42 -3.11
N LEU A 118 5.02 3.49 -3.37
CA LEU A 118 4.43 3.22 -4.68
C LEU A 118 4.78 4.35 -5.66
N ASP A 119 4.67 5.60 -5.23
CA ASP A 119 4.98 6.79 -6.05
C ASP A 119 6.46 6.88 -6.42
N ASN A 120 7.38 6.47 -5.53
CA ASN A 120 8.82 6.43 -5.79
C ASN A 120 9.26 5.20 -6.62
N GLN A 121 8.32 4.41 -7.15
CA GLN A 121 8.58 3.26 -8.02
C GLN A 121 9.46 2.17 -7.38
N LEU A 122 9.32 1.90 -6.07
CA LEU A 122 10.16 0.88 -5.41
C LEU A 122 9.83 -0.55 -5.86
N LEU A 123 8.63 -0.79 -6.38
CA LEU A 123 8.25 -2.08 -6.95
C LEU A 123 9.14 -2.52 -8.12
N ASP A 124 9.67 -1.57 -8.90
CA ASP A 124 10.65 -1.84 -9.98
C ASP A 124 11.94 -2.42 -9.39
N THR A 125 12.39 -1.88 -8.25
CA THR A 125 13.59 -2.38 -7.59
C THR A 125 13.35 -3.72 -6.88
N ILE A 126 12.17 -3.93 -6.30
CA ILE A 126 11.78 -5.25 -5.75
C ILE A 126 11.77 -6.29 -6.87
N ARG A 127 11.25 -5.93 -8.05
CA ARG A 127 11.32 -6.79 -9.24
C ARG A 127 12.77 -7.16 -9.54
N LEU A 128 13.67 -6.19 -9.62
CA LEU A 128 15.09 -6.42 -9.90
C LEU A 128 15.74 -7.37 -8.88
N TRP A 129 15.40 -7.25 -7.61
CA TRP A 129 15.89 -8.14 -6.55
C TRP A 129 15.43 -9.59 -6.69
N LEU A 130 14.25 -9.78 -7.28
CA LEU A 130 13.64 -11.08 -7.52
C LEU A 130 14.04 -11.72 -8.85
N GLU A 131 14.63 -10.96 -9.77
CA GLU A 131 15.08 -11.47 -11.07
C GLU A 131 16.21 -12.52 -10.89
N PRO A 132 16.21 -13.60 -11.69
CA PRO A 132 17.29 -14.57 -11.65
C PRO A 132 18.64 -13.93 -11.95
N LEU A 133 19.68 -14.38 -11.26
CA LEU A 133 21.05 -13.92 -11.49
C LEU A 133 21.58 -14.38 -12.86
N PRO A 134 22.74 -13.85 -13.33
CA PRO A 134 23.31 -14.21 -14.63
C PRO A 134 23.57 -15.72 -14.84
N ASP A 135 23.79 -16.47 -13.76
CA ASP A 135 23.94 -17.94 -13.76
C ASP A 135 22.59 -18.69 -13.70
N ARG A 136 21.48 -17.95 -13.79
CA ARG A 136 20.09 -18.42 -13.67
C ARG A 136 19.72 -18.92 -12.27
N SER A 137 20.55 -18.69 -11.27
CA SER A 137 20.19 -18.96 -9.88
C SER A 137 19.11 -17.96 -9.42
N LEU A 138 18.26 -18.40 -8.50
CA LEU A 138 17.30 -17.51 -7.85
C LEU A 138 18.00 -16.79 -6.69
N PRO A 139 17.55 -15.58 -6.31
CA PRO A 139 18.02 -14.94 -5.09
C PRO A 139 17.75 -15.82 -3.86
N GLY A 140 18.44 -15.56 -2.75
CA GLY A 140 18.30 -16.34 -1.52
C GLY A 140 16.85 -16.44 -1.02
N LEU A 141 16.50 -17.56 -0.36
CA LEU A 141 15.14 -17.84 0.10
C LEU A 141 14.56 -16.70 0.96
N ASP A 142 15.38 -16.12 1.84
CA ASP A 142 14.98 -15.02 2.71
C ASP A 142 14.58 -13.78 1.90
N ILE A 143 15.32 -13.47 0.83
CA ILE A 143 14.96 -12.37 -0.08
C ILE A 143 13.63 -12.68 -0.77
N GLN A 144 13.45 -13.91 -1.24
CA GLN A 144 12.21 -14.30 -1.91
C GLN A 144 11.00 -14.15 -0.99
N THR A 145 11.11 -14.62 0.26
CA THR A 145 10.01 -14.55 1.23
C THR A 145 9.71 -13.09 1.61
N GLU A 146 10.71 -12.33 2.03
CA GLU A 146 10.49 -10.96 2.49
C GLU A 146 9.92 -10.06 1.38
N MET A 147 10.43 -10.18 0.15
CA MET A 147 9.94 -9.35 -0.96
C MET A 147 8.50 -9.70 -1.36
N LEU A 148 8.13 -10.99 -1.37
CA LEU A 148 6.74 -11.40 -1.62
C LEU A 148 5.81 -10.99 -0.47
N ASP A 149 6.29 -11.03 0.77
CA ASP A 149 5.54 -10.63 1.96
C ASP A 149 5.26 -9.12 1.98
N VAL A 150 6.27 -8.31 1.66
CA VAL A 150 6.11 -6.86 1.47
C VAL A 150 5.06 -6.57 0.40
N MET A 151 5.14 -7.22 -0.77
CA MET A 151 4.18 -6.99 -1.86
C MET A 151 2.75 -7.44 -1.53
N ASP A 152 2.58 -8.40 -0.60
CA ASP A 152 1.28 -8.85 -0.13
C ASP A 152 0.58 -7.80 0.76
N ASN A 153 1.38 -7.01 1.49
CA ASN A 153 0.91 -5.98 2.41
C ASN A 153 0.68 -4.61 1.76
N LEU A 154 1.27 -4.36 0.58
CA LEU A 154 1.14 -3.10 -0.15
C LEU A 154 -0.19 -3.01 -0.93
N PRO A 155 -0.85 -1.83 -0.95
CA PRO A 155 -2.07 -1.61 -1.73
C PRO A 155 -1.78 -1.43 -3.23
N ILE A 156 -1.29 -2.49 -3.88
CA ILE A 156 -0.86 -2.44 -5.29
C ILE A 156 -2.05 -2.40 -6.24
N ALA A 157 -2.20 -1.30 -6.97
CA ALA A 157 -3.15 -1.08 -8.07
C ALA A 157 -2.64 -1.55 -9.44
N SER A 158 -3.51 -1.51 -10.46
CA SER A 158 -3.18 -1.93 -11.84
C SER A 158 -2.08 -1.10 -12.49
N ASP A 159 -1.97 0.18 -12.14
CA ASP A 159 -1.04 1.11 -12.77
C ASP A 159 0.38 0.84 -12.28
N HIS A 160 0.56 0.64 -10.96
CA HIS A 160 1.84 0.25 -10.37
C HIS A 160 2.38 -1.07 -10.95
N LEU A 161 1.50 -2.05 -11.26
CA LEU A 161 1.88 -3.30 -11.91
C LEU A 161 2.38 -3.09 -13.35
N ARG A 162 1.74 -2.17 -14.08
CA ARG A 162 2.11 -1.83 -15.46
C ARG A 162 3.46 -1.14 -15.51
N GLU A 163 3.69 -0.18 -14.62
CA GLU A 163 4.90 0.65 -14.57
C GLU A 163 6.12 -0.13 -14.08
N SER A 164 5.97 -0.92 -12.99
CA SER A 164 7.08 -1.72 -12.44
C SER A 164 7.36 -3.00 -13.24
N GLY A 165 6.33 -3.58 -13.86
CA GLY A 165 6.43 -4.91 -14.47
C GLY A 165 6.60 -6.06 -13.46
N VAL A 166 6.40 -5.81 -12.16
CA VAL A 166 6.63 -6.81 -11.09
C VAL A 166 5.73 -8.05 -11.23
N GLY A 167 4.54 -7.91 -11.82
CA GLY A 167 3.66 -9.04 -12.08
C GLY A 167 4.29 -10.13 -12.95
N LYS A 168 5.21 -9.77 -13.87
CA LYS A 168 5.90 -10.74 -14.73
C LYS A 168 6.86 -11.61 -13.93
N ILE A 169 7.64 -11.01 -13.04
CA ILE A 169 8.58 -11.78 -12.22
C ILE A 169 7.82 -12.67 -11.23
N VAL A 170 6.78 -12.17 -10.57
CA VAL A 170 5.99 -12.99 -9.64
C VAL A 170 5.31 -14.15 -10.38
N TYR A 171 4.82 -13.94 -11.61
CA TYR A 171 4.33 -15.03 -12.45
C TYR A 171 5.40 -16.08 -12.74
N PHE A 172 6.64 -15.67 -13.04
CA PHE A 172 7.76 -16.59 -13.21
C PHE A 172 7.99 -17.48 -11.96
N TYR A 173 7.83 -16.95 -10.74
CA TYR A 173 7.94 -17.74 -9.51
C TYR A 173 6.87 -18.84 -9.39
N THR A 174 5.70 -18.66 -10.02
CA THR A 174 4.66 -19.71 -10.07
C THR A 174 5.04 -20.89 -10.96
N LYS A 175 5.92 -20.66 -11.95
CA LYS A 175 6.31 -21.65 -12.96
C LYS A 175 7.66 -22.29 -12.71
N SER A 176 8.55 -21.61 -12.00
CA SER A 176 9.91 -22.08 -11.78
C SER A 176 9.94 -23.31 -10.86
N PRO A 177 10.56 -24.43 -11.29
CA PRO A 177 10.70 -25.63 -10.45
C PRO A 177 11.70 -25.43 -9.30
N ARG A 178 12.55 -24.39 -9.39
CA ARG A 178 13.56 -24.05 -8.37
C ARG A 178 12.99 -23.31 -7.17
N VAL A 179 11.73 -22.89 -7.23
CA VAL A 179 11.04 -22.17 -6.15
C VAL A 179 10.40 -23.16 -5.19
N GLU A 180 10.64 -22.94 -3.90
CA GLU A 180 10.08 -23.72 -2.80
C GLU A 180 8.54 -23.58 -2.76
N THR A 181 7.84 -24.63 -2.30
CA THR A 181 6.38 -24.73 -2.37
C THR A 181 5.66 -23.59 -1.64
N ARG A 182 6.13 -23.16 -0.47
CA ARG A 182 5.53 -22.05 0.30
C ARG A 182 5.64 -20.73 -0.47
N VAL A 183 6.81 -20.45 -1.04
CA VAL A 183 7.07 -19.25 -1.86
C VAL A 183 6.19 -19.28 -3.12
N ARG A 184 6.12 -20.44 -3.80
CA ARG A 184 5.27 -20.63 -4.99
C ARG A 184 3.81 -20.35 -4.69
N ARG A 185 3.26 -20.89 -3.60
CA ARG A 185 1.87 -20.65 -3.19
C ARG A 185 1.59 -19.17 -2.95
N LYS A 186 2.54 -18.44 -2.35
CA LYS A 186 2.39 -17.00 -2.14
C LYS A 186 2.40 -16.22 -3.46
N ALA A 187 3.30 -16.57 -4.37
CA ALA A 187 3.33 -16.00 -5.72
C ALA A 187 2.01 -16.27 -6.49
N GLU A 188 1.45 -17.48 -6.40
CA GLU A 188 0.16 -17.83 -7.00
C GLU A 188 -0.99 -16.97 -6.46
N GLN A 189 -1.02 -16.73 -5.15
CA GLN A 189 -2.01 -15.87 -4.51
C GLN A 189 -1.91 -14.42 -5.00
N LEU A 190 -0.69 -13.87 -5.07
CA LEU A 190 -0.46 -12.52 -5.57
C LEU A 190 -0.87 -12.39 -7.05
N VAL A 191 -0.49 -13.35 -7.90
CA VAL A 191 -0.91 -13.39 -9.32
C VAL A 191 -2.43 -13.46 -9.44
N ALA A 192 -3.10 -14.30 -8.63
CA ALA A 192 -4.55 -14.39 -8.65
C ALA A 192 -5.22 -13.06 -8.23
N ARG A 193 -4.71 -12.39 -7.20
CA ARG A 193 -5.20 -11.08 -6.75
C ARG A 193 -5.01 -10.01 -7.82
N TRP A 194 -3.81 -9.90 -8.36
CA TRP A 194 -3.45 -8.86 -9.33
C TRP A 194 -4.09 -9.06 -10.71
N SER A 195 -4.21 -10.31 -11.17
CA SER A 195 -4.92 -10.60 -12.42
C SER A 195 -6.38 -10.14 -12.38
N ARG A 196 -7.04 -10.22 -11.21
CA ARG A 196 -8.40 -9.69 -11.02
C ARG A 196 -8.45 -8.16 -11.11
N LEU A 197 -7.46 -7.47 -10.52
CA LEU A 197 -7.35 -6.01 -10.62
C LEU A 197 -7.22 -5.55 -12.08
N VAL A 198 -6.43 -6.27 -12.88
CA VAL A 198 -6.23 -5.96 -14.30
C VAL A 198 -7.48 -6.27 -15.14
N ILE A 199 -8.08 -7.44 -14.94
CA ILE A 199 -9.23 -7.91 -15.75
C ILE A 199 -10.55 -7.28 -15.23
N LYS A 200 -10.52 -6.52 -14.13
CA LYS A 200 -11.69 -5.93 -13.44
C LYS A 200 -12.80 -6.96 -13.17
N ARG A 201 -12.43 -8.21 -12.83
CA ARG A 201 -13.38 -9.27 -12.46
C ARG A 201 -13.49 -9.32 -10.93
N SER A 202 -14.73 -9.25 -10.43
CA SER A 202 -15.07 -9.28 -9.01
C SER A 202 -14.79 -10.63 -8.35
N GLU A 203 -14.47 -10.61 -7.05
CA GLU A 203 -14.37 -11.81 -6.19
C GLU A 203 -15.74 -12.41 -5.84
N ASN A 204 -16.82 -11.65 -6.03
CA ASN A 204 -18.16 -12.16 -5.76
C ASN A 204 -18.55 -13.19 -6.82
N TYR A 205 -18.70 -14.46 -6.41
CA TYR A 205 -19.29 -15.52 -7.26
C TYR A 205 -20.62 -15.06 -7.90
N ARG A 206 -21.40 -14.24 -7.18
CA ARG A 206 -22.66 -13.65 -7.67
C ARG A 206 -22.49 -12.65 -8.82
N GLU A 207 -21.34 -12.00 -8.93
CA GLU A 207 -21.03 -11.02 -9.98
C GLU A 207 -20.31 -11.65 -11.17
N ARG A 208 -19.94 -12.94 -11.07
CA ARG A 208 -19.44 -13.70 -12.21
C ARG A 208 -20.53 -13.74 -13.27
N ARG A 209 -20.32 -13.00 -14.37
CA ARG A 209 -21.18 -13.08 -15.55
C ARG A 209 -20.97 -14.43 -16.21
N HIS A 210 -21.78 -15.41 -15.82
CA HIS A 210 -21.86 -16.68 -16.54
C HIS A 210 -22.37 -16.42 -17.95
N GLU A 211 -21.80 -17.11 -18.93
CA GLU A 211 -22.33 -17.08 -20.29
C GLU A 211 -23.72 -17.73 -20.24
N GLN A 212 -24.73 -16.93 -20.54
CA GLN A 212 -26.11 -17.41 -20.56
C GLN A 212 -26.39 -17.99 -21.95
N ARG A 213 -26.70 -19.29 -22.03
CA ARG A 213 -27.13 -19.92 -23.28
C ARG A 213 -28.58 -20.36 -23.20
N GLU A 214 -29.32 -20.09 -24.26
CA GLU A 214 -30.64 -20.71 -24.47
C GLU A 214 -30.43 -22.21 -24.68
N TYR A 215 -31.02 -23.00 -23.79
CA TYR A 215 -31.00 -24.45 -23.92
C TYR A 215 -32.04 -24.85 -24.97
N ARG A 216 -31.60 -25.16 -26.20
CA ARG A 216 -32.51 -25.59 -27.28
C ARG A 216 -32.81 -27.07 -27.14
N GLN A 217 -33.99 -27.50 -27.57
CA GLN A 217 -34.43 -28.91 -27.52
C GLN A 217 -33.47 -29.85 -28.28
N GLU A 218 -32.77 -29.32 -29.30
CA GLU A 218 -31.69 -30.00 -30.03
C GLU A 218 -30.45 -30.31 -29.15
N ASP A 219 -30.18 -29.49 -28.13
CA ASP A 219 -29.08 -29.71 -27.17
C ASP A 219 -29.43 -30.78 -26.12
N MET A 220 -30.72 -31.12 -25.93
CA MET A 220 -31.15 -32.26 -25.12
C MET A 220 -30.91 -33.60 -25.83
N ALA A 221 -31.08 -33.61 -27.15
CA ALA A 221 -30.86 -34.80 -27.98
C ALA A 221 -29.36 -35.09 -28.16
N ARG A 222 -28.51 -34.07 -28.04
CA ARG A 222 -27.06 -34.24 -27.93
C ARG A 222 -26.74 -34.75 -26.53
N GLN A 223 -26.56 -36.07 -26.40
CA GLN A 223 -25.97 -36.68 -25.21
C GLN A 223 -24.80 -35.81 -24.73
N PRO A 224 -24.82 -35.24 -23.52
CA PRO A 224 -23.68 -34.49 -23.03
C PRO A 224 -22.49 -35.43 -23.10
N LYS A 225 -21.44 -35.04 -23.83
CA LYS A 225 -20.16 -35.74 -23.73
C LYS A 225 -19.83 -35.75 -22.25
N LYS A 226 -20.00 -36.90 -21.59
CA LYS A 226 -19.66 -37.06 -20.17
C LYS A 226 -18.28 -36.45 -20.02
N PHE A 227 -18.16 -35.42 -19.18
CA PHE A 227 -16.87 -34.85 -18.85
C PHE A 227 -16.02 -35.99 -18.32
N ARG A 228 -15.12 -36.49 -19.18
CA ARG A 228 -14.08 -37.42 -18.79
C ARG A 228 -13.00 -36.51 -18.24
N PRO A 229 -12.78 -36.44 -16.92
CA PRO A 229 -11.56 -35.80 -16.45
C PRO A 229 -10.43 -36.50 -17.19
N GLU A 230 -9.60 -35.72 -17.89
CA GLU A 230 -8.32 -36.24 -18.37
C GLU A 230 -7.65 -36.85 -17.14
N PRO A 231 -7.34 -38.16 -17.15
CA PRO A 231 -6.63 -38.73 -16.03
C PRO A 231 -5.31 -37.96 -15.96
N ALA A 232 -5.10 -37.23 -14.85
CA ALA A 232 -3.75 -36.88 -14.46
C ALA A 232 -2.94 -38.17 -14.54
N GLU A 233 -1.84 -38.15 -15.30
CA GLU A 233 -0.93 -39.28 -15.50
C GLU A 233 -0.26 -39.64 -14.16
N GLU A 234 -1.03 -40.22 -13.23
CA GLU A 234 -0.48 -41.00 -12.14
C GLU A 234 -0.39 -42.43 -12.64
N GLU A 235 0.83 -42.86 -12.94
CA GLU A 235 1.18 -44.26 -13.19
C GLU A 235 0.50 -45.14 -12.13
N ALA A 236 -0.54 -45.86 -12.55
CA ALA A 236 -1.22 -46.81 -11.70
C ALA A 236 -0.30 -48.01 -11.48
N ASP A 237 0.41 -48.03 -10.35
CA ASP A 237 1.13 -49.20 -9.86
C ASP A 237 0.13 -50.38 -9.72
N PRO A 238 0.25 -51.44 -10.52
CA PRO A 238 -0.70 -52.56 -10.56
C PRO A 238 -0.73 -53.39 -9.26
N ARG A 239 0.11 -53.07 -8.25
CA ARG A 239 0.17 -53.77 -6.96
C ARG A 239 -0.71 -53.16 -5.87
N ARG A 240 -1.37 -52.02 -6.10
CA ARG A 240 -2.19 -51.36 -5.07
C ARG A 240 -3.64 -51.86 -5.09
N MET A 241 -3.96 -52.86 -4.25
CA MET A 241 -5.33 -53.26 -3.89
C MET A 241 -5.98 -52.27 -2.91
N HIS A 242 -6.15 -51.00 -3.31
CA HIS A 242 -6.91 -50.03 -2.52
C HIS A 242 -8.14 -49.54 -3.29
N VAL A 243 -9.27 -49.41 -2.57
CA VAL A 243 -10.53 -48.87 -3.07
C VAL A 243 -10.31 -47.43 -3.53
N ARG A 244 -10.68 -47.12 -4.78
CA ARG A 244 -10.57 -45.76 -5.33
C ARG A 244 -11.54 -44.83 -4.60
N ILE A 245 -11.01 -43.82 -3.92
CA ILE A 245 -11.80 -42.73 -3.35
C ILE A 245 -12.37 -41.92 -4.52
N PRO A 246 -13.71 -41.77 -4.65
CA PRO A 246 -14.28 -40.91 -5.69
C PRO A 246 -13.84 -39.46 -5.45
N GLN A 247 -13.20 -38.86 -6.46
CA GLN A 247 -12.85 -37.44 -6.42
C GLN A 247 -14.12 -36.61 -6.55
N ALA A 248 -14.31 -35.66 -5.64
CA ALA A 248 -15.38 -34.68 -5.72
C ALA A 248 -15.15 -33.81 -6.96
N VAL A 249 -16.02 -33.93 -7.96
CA VAL A 249 -16.02 -33.05 -9.12
C VAL A 249 -16.58 -31.71 -8.65
N SER A 250 -15.78 -30.65 -8.65
CA SER A 250 -16.34 -29.30 -8.51
C SER A 250 -17.23 -29.08 -9.72
N ALA A 251 -18.55 -28.99 -9.50
CA ALA A 251 -19.48 -28.62 -10.54
C ALA A 251 -19.35 -27.11 -10.80
N ASP A 252 -18.24 -26.72 -11.40
CA ASP A 252 -18.01 -25.34 -11.83
C ASP A 252 -18.79 -25.12 -13.12
N TYR A 253 -20.04 -24.64 -12.98
CA TYR A 253 -20.91 -24.32 -14.11
C TYR A 253 -20.43 -23.02 -14.79
N ASP A 254 -19.81 -23.15 -15.95
CA ASP A 254 -19.39 -21.98 -16.76
C ASP A 254 -20.54 -21.41 -17.61
N ILE A 255 -21.53 -22.25 -17.93
CA ILE A 255 -22.71 -21.91 -18.73
C ILE A 255 -23.98 -22.11 -17.89
N VAL A 256 -24.77 -21.06 -17.75
CA VAL A 256 -26.06 -21.10 -17.03
C VAL A 256 -27.19 -21.09 -18.06
N PRO A 257 -28.16 -22.02 -17.98
CA PRO A 257 -29.29 -22.05 -18.90
C PRO A 257 -30.17 -20.81 -18.71
N GLN A 258 -30.59 -20.18 -19.81
CA GLN A 258 -31.60 -19.14 -19.76
C GLN A 258 -32.98 -19.73 -19.50
N SER A 259 -33.73 -19.12 -18.58
CA SER A 259 -35.13 -19.50 -18.36
C SER A 259 -35.95 -19.14 -19.59
N VAL A 260 -36.44 -20.14 -20.30
CA VAL A 260 -37.42 -19.98 -21.40
C VAL A 260 -38.82 -19.57 -20.90
N VAL A 261 -39.02 -19.46 -19.59
CA VAL A 261 -40.25 -18.94 -18.99
C VAL A 261 -40.33 -17.44 -19.25
N ARG A 262 -40.99 -17.07 -20.35
CA ARG A 262 -41.45 -15.70 -20.59
C ARG A 262 -42.54 -15.38 -19.57
N ILE A 263 -42.16 -14.78 -18.44
CA ILE A 263 -43.15 -14.14 -17.57
C ILE A 263 -43.64 -12.91 -18.33
N ASP A 264 -44.82 -13.02 -18.94
CA ASP A 264 -45.52 -11.88 -19.50
C ASP A 264 -45.74 -10.85 -18.39
N LYS A 265 -44.91 -9.80 -18.39
CA LYS A 265 -45.02 -8.66 -17.46
C LYS A 265 -46.37 -7.94 -17.58
N THR A 266 -47.16 -8.26 -18.59
CA THR A 266 -48.50 -7.72 -18.84
C THR A 266 -49.60 -8.39 -18.01
N LYS A 267 -49.33 -9.54 -17.34
CA LYS A 267 -50.32 -10.25 -16.49
C LYS A 267 -49.88 -10.48 -15.04
N ALA A 268 -48.70 -10.02 -14.64
CA ALA A 268 -48.30 -10.08 -13.25
C ALA A 268 -49.04 -8.98 -12.45
N LYS A 269 -50.12 -9.35 -11.75
CA LYS A 269 -50.71 -8.47 -10.72
C LYS A 269 -49.58 -8.09 -9.75
N PRO A 270 -49.38 -6.80 -9.43
CA PRO A 270 -48.31 -6.40 -8.54
C PRO A 270 -48.51 -7.12 -7.20
N ASP A 271 -47.48 -7.81 -6.72
CA ASP A 271 -47.56 -8.58 -5.48
C ASP A 271 -47.78 -7.64 -4.28
N THR A 272 -49.06 -7.40 -4.00
CA THR A 272 -49.51 -6.52 -2.91
C THR A 272 -49.19 -7.09 -1.54
N SER A 273 -48.78 -8.36 -1.44
CA SER A 273 -48.46 -9.05 -0.19
C SER A 273 -47.28 -8.39 0.52
N PHE A 274 -46.23 -8.08 -0.23
CA PHE A 274 -45.02 -7.45 0.32
C PHE A 274 -45.28 -5.99 0.72
N LYS A 275 -46.09 -5.27 -0.06
CA LYS A 275 -46.51 -3.89 0.25
C LYS A 275 -47.37 -3.84 1.52
N ARG A 276 -48.35 -4.74 1.64
CA ARG A 276 -49.21 -4.87 2.84
C ARG A 276 -48.40 -5.22 4.08
N LEU A 277 -47.41 -6.12 3.97
CA LEU A 277 -46.54 -6.48 5.09
C LEU A 277 -45.69 -5.28 5.55
N LYS A 278 -45.13 -4.52 4.60
CA LYS A 278 -44.34 -3.32 4.88
C LYS A 278 -45.17 -2.21 5.54
N ASP A 279 -46.41 -2.02 5.09
CA ASP A 279 -47.33 -1.04 5.67
C ASP A 279 -47.77 -1.46 7.08
N LYS A 280 -47.99 -2.76 7.32
CA LYS A 280 -48.29 -3.31 8.65
C LYS A 280 -47.10 -3.14 9.60
N MET A 281 -45.88 -3.43 9.15
CA MET A 281 -44.65 -3.20 9.93
C MET A 281 -44.43 -1.71 10.25
N ARG A 282 -44.75 -0.79 9.32
CA ARG A 282 -44.69 0.65 9.58
C ARG A 282 -45.70 1.08 10.64
N SER A 283 -46.93 0.59 10.56
CA SER A 283 -47.98 0.91 11.54
C SER A 283 -47.64 0.41 12.96
N ILE A 284 -46.95 -0.74 13.06
CA ILE A 284 -46.49 -1.28 14.35
C ILE A 284 -45.32 -0.45 14.90
N LYS A 285 -44.43 0.05 14.03
CA LYS A 285 -43.25 0.84 14.43
C LYS A 285 -43.61 2.26 14.89
N THR A 286 -44.71 2.82 14.40
CA THR A 286 -45.29 4.07 14.90
C THR A 286 -46.36 3.74 15.96
N GLY A 287 -45.94 3.47 17.20
CA GLY A 287 -46.85 3.21 18.31
C GLY A 287 -47.90 4.33 18.49
N GLN A 288 -49.07 3.97 19.05
CA GLN A 288 -50.17 4.89 19.35
C GLN A 288 -49.66 6.15 20.03
N LYS A 289 -49.83 7.32 19.38
CA LYS A 289 -49.66 8.62 20.04
C LYS A 289 -50.68 8.71 21.17
N ARG A 290 -50.24 8.55 22.42
CA ARG A 290 -51.04 8.91 23.59
C ARG A 290 -51.23 10.42 23.55
N SER A 291 -52.41 10.85 23.09
CA SER A 291 -52.85 12.23 23.24
C SER A 291 -53.18 12.44 24.72
N THR A 292 -52.36 13.21 25.42
CA THR A 292 -52.76 13.71 26.75
C THR A 292 -53.89 14.73 26.57
N PRO A 293 -54.98 14.67 27.36
CA PRO A 293 -56.07 15.62 27.23
C PRO A 293 -55.64 17.00 27.76
N LYS A 294 -55.87 18.04 26.95
CA LYS A 294 -55.70 19.45 27.35
C LYS A 294 -56.72 19.80 28.43
N VAL A 295 -56.23 20.19 29.61
CA VAL A 295 -57.03 20.77 30.69
C VAL A 295 -57.55 22.14 30.23
N SER A 296 -58.87 22.30 30.15
CA SER A 296 -59.53 23.57 29.86
C SER A 296 -59.68 24.38 31.15
N ILE A 297 -59.17 25.60 31.14
CA ILE A 297 -59.40 26.60 32.18
C ILE A 297 -60.35 27.63 31.57
N GLN A 298 -61.66 27.51 31.81
CA GLN A 298 -62.61 28.64 31.78
C GLN A 298 -64.01 28.25 32.27
N GLY A 299 -64.47 29.01 33.26
CA GLY A 299 -65.81 29.03 33.87
C GLY A 299 -65.64 29.72 35.23
N LYS A 300 -65.67 31.05 35.34
CA LYS A 300 -66.79 32.01 35.24
C LYS A 300 -67.85 31.82 36.35
N ASP A 301 -67.70 32.70 37.35
CA ASP A 301 -68.65 33.23 38.34
C ASP A 301 -69.46 32.31 39.26
N LEU A 302 -69.36 32.56 40.58
CA LEU A 302 -70.46 33.02 41.44
C LEU A 302 -70.01 33.23 42.92
N GLY A 303 -70.19 34.46 43.43
CA GLY A 303 -70.55 34.77 44.83
C GLY A 303 -69.43 35.22 45.79
N VAL A 304 -69.27 36.53 46.00
CA VAL A 304 -69.93 37.36 47.05
C VAL A 304 -70.03 38.79 46.52
#